data_AF-A0A1I0SFC9-F1
#
_entry.id   AF-A0A1I0SFC9-F1
#
_cell.length_a   1.000
_cell.length_b   1.000
_cell.length_c   1.000
_cell.angle_alpha   90.00
_cell.angle_beta   90.00
_cell.angle_gamma   90.00
#
_symmetry.space_group_name_H-M   'P 1'
#
loop_
_entity.id
_entity.type
_entity.pdbx_description
1 polymer ?
#
loop_
_entity_poly.entity_id
_entity_poly.type
_entity_poly.pdbx_seq_one_letter_code
_entity_poly.pdbx_strand_id
1 'polypeptide(L)'
;MKRVWIGLAAIVLAGCGSAATEPTAPTTTTRPAATTNPYPLPAYDYVETRDGYISAFVNKQLTDDELSRIFYNLKSWYTTQDKEGGWFVQINCGTPDGPRLANGKFALDNLGAAQTGLAGAGAGEFAPLDTRQPCNA
;
A
#
# COMPACT_ATOMS: atom_id res chain seq x y z
N MET A 1 27.08 -34.31 40.30
CA MET A 1 26.48 -35.66 40.30
C MET A 1 25.21 -35.63 41.15
N LYS A 2 24.03 -35.77 40.53
CA LYS A 2 22.81 -36.38 41.10
C LYS A 2 21.77 -36.46 39.98
N ARG A 3 21.05 -37.57 39.98
CA ARG A 3 20.49 -38.25 38.83
C ARG A 3 19.04 -38.62 39.21
N VAL A 4 18.15 -38.67 38.22
CA VAL A 4 16.84 -39.39 38.20
C VAL A 4 15.73 -38.63 39.00
N TRP A 5 14.47 -38.48 38.57
CA TRP A 5 13.51 -39.48 38.08
C TRP A 5 12.43 -38.98 37.12
N ILE A 6 11.94 -39.97 36.36
CA ILE A 6 10.88 -40.03 35.35
C ILE A 6 9.49 -39.97 36.01
N GLY A 7 8.51 -39.37 35.32
CA GLY A 7 7.09 -39.52 35.63
C GLY A 7 6.19 -39.16 34.42
N LEU A 8 5.70 -40.19 33.72
CA LEU A 8 4.68 -40.12 32.68
C LEU A 8 3.36 -39.51 33.18
N ALA A 9 2.68 -38.73 32.34
CA ALA A 9 1.23 -38.71 32.25
C ALA A 9 0.80 -38.35 30.82
N ALA A 10 0.22 -39.33 30.12
CA ALA A 10 -0.46 -39.13 28.86
C ALA A 10 -1.91 -38.70 29.16
N ILE A 11 -2.37 -37.62 28.52
CA ILE A 11 -3.80 -37.31 28.36
C ILE A 11 -4.03 -36.93 26.90
N VAL A 12 -4.85 -37.74 26.23
CA VAL A 12 -5.39 -37.52 24.90
C VAL A 12 -6.58 -36.57 25.04
N LEU A 13 -6.54 -35.42 24.36
CA LEU A 13 -7.77 -34.77 23.89
C LEU A 13 -7.60 -34.39 22.42
N ALA A 14 -8.31 -35.16 21.59
CA ALA A 14 -8.61 -34.81 20.22
C ALA A 14 -9.46 -33.53 20.22
N GLY A 15 -8.83 -32.40 19.86
CA GLY A 15 -9.52 -31.18 19.47
C GLY A 15 -9.29 -30.95 17.98
N CYS A 16 -10.15 -31.56 17.16
CA CYS A 16 -10.24 -31.24 15.74
C CYS A 16 -10.93 -29.86 15.62
N GLY A 17 -10.15 -28.80 15.79
CA GLY A 17 -10.58 -27.43 15.52
C GLY A 17 -10.35 -27.14 14.05
N SER A 18 -11.42 -27.14 13.25
CA SER A 18 -11.39 -26.72 11.87
C SER A 18 -10.75 -25.32 11.77
N ALA A 19 -9.59 -25.26 11.11
CA ALA A 19 -9.01 -24.01 10.65
C ALA A 19 -9.96 -23.43 9.60
N ALA A 20 -10.87 -22.55 10.03
CA ALA A 20 -11.59 -21.69 9.14
C ALA A 20 -10.59 -20.63 8.64
N THR A 21 -9.97 -20.90 7.50
CA THR A 21 -9.32 -19.87 6.70
C THR A 21 -10.43 -18.96 6.18
N GLU A 22 -10.69 -17.87 6.90
CA GLU A 22 -11.50 -16.80 6.35
C GLU A 22 -10.79 -16.21 5.13
N PRO A 23 -11.46 -16.05 3.97
CA PRO A 23 -10.92 -15.29 2.87
C PRO A 23 -10.93 -13.82 3.30
N THR A 24 -9.77 -13.25 3.60
CA THR A 24 -9.63 -11.81 3.75
C THR A 24 -9.97 -11.16 2.41
N ALA A 25 -11.18 -10.63 2.29
CA ALA A 25 -11.58 -9.85 1.13
C ALA A 25 -10.67 -8.61 1.04
N PRO A 26 -10.21 -8.23 -0.17
CA PRO A 26 -9.49 -6.97 -0.33
C PRO A 26 -10.42 -5.82 0.06
N THR A 27 -10.01 -5.04 1.05
CA THR A 27 -10.73 -3.84 1.48
C THR A 27 -10.52 -2.72 0.45
N THR A 28 -11.38 -2.65 -0.55
CA THR A 28 -11.42 -1.51 -1.48
C THR A 28 -12.03 -0.31 -0.75
N THR A 29 -11.22 0.70 -0.45
CA THR A 29 -11.67 1.93 0.22
C THR A 29 -11.98 3.01 -0.82
N THR A 30 -13.26 3.24 -1.11
CA THR A 30 -13.71 4.37 -1.96
C THR A 30 -13.66 5.67 -1.15
N ARG A 31 -12.87 6.66 -1.62
CA ARG A 31 -12.59 7.91 -0.89
C ARG A 31 -13.66 9.00 -1.12
N PRO A 32 -14.02 9.81 -0.11
CA PRO A 32 -14.90 10.97 -0.26
C PRO A 32 -14.21 12.15 -0.99
N ALA A 33 -14.96 12.83 -1.86
CA ALA A 33 -14.50 14.02 -2.59
C ALA A 33 -14.53 15.28 -1.70
N ALA A 34 -13.44 16.05 -1.64
CA ALA A 34 -13.44 17.37 -1.01
C ALA A 34 -12.49 18.39 -1.65
N THR A 35 -12.98 19.63 -1.67
CA THR A 35 -12.32 20.94 -1.87
C THR A 35 -11.98 21.33 -3.31
N THR A 36 -12.42 22.55 -3.70
CA THR A 36 -12.23 23.23 -5.00
C THR A 36 -10.76 23.57 -5.27
N ASN A 37 -9.94 22.53 -5.45
CA ASN A 37 -8.68 22.65 -6.17
C ASN A 37 -9.04 22.99 -7.63
N PRO A 38 -8.47 24.06 -8.25
CA PRO A 38 -8.70 24.34 -9.68
C PRO A 38 -8.29 23.16 -10.58
N TYR A 39 -7.49 22.25 -10.04
CA TYR A 39 -7.10 21.01 -10.65
C TYR A 39 -7.83 19.83 -10.00
N PRO A 40 -8.83 19.23 -10.68
CA PRO A 40 -9.53 18.08 -10.13
C PRO A 40 -8.56 16.91 -9.94
N LEU A 41 -8.69 16.22 -8.81
CA LEU A 41 -8.04 14.95 -8.57
C LEU A 41 -8.71 13.88 -9.45
N PRO A 42 -7.96 13.11 -10.26
CA PRO A 42 -8.53 12.02 -11.03
C PRO A 42 -9.16 10.96 -10.11
N ALA A 43 -10.21 10.29 -10.58
CA ALA A 43 -10.74 9.13 -9.88
C ALA A 43 -9.71 7.98 -9.95
N TYR A 44 -9.45 7.37 -8.80
CA TYR A 44 -8.58 6.21 -8.65
C TYR A 44 -9.03 5.41 -7.44
N ASP A 45 -8.73 4.12 -7.46
CA ASP A 45 -8.84 3.25 -6.30
C ASP A 45 -7.43 2.84 -5.85
N TYR A 46 -7.28 2.36 -4.62
CA TYR A 46 -6.00 1.86 -4.13
C TYR A 46 -6.17 0.72 -3.14
N VAL A 47 -5.10 -0.06 -3.00
CA VAL A 47 -4.95 -1.09 -1.98
C VAL A 47 -3.56 -1.00 -1.36
N GLU A 48 -3.47 -1.22 -0.05
CA GLU A 48 -2.21 -1.55 0.62
C GLU A 48 -1.91 -3.02 0.29
N THR A 49 -0.93 -3.28 -0.59
CA THR A 49 -0.61 -4.66 -1.02
C THR A 49 0.16 -5.43 0.05
N ARG A 50 0.96 -4.70 0.83
CA ARG A 50 1.63 -5.13 2.06
C ARG A 50 2.09 -3.89 2.81
N ASP A 51 2.59 -4.08 4.02
CA ASP A 51 3.12 -2.97 4.82
C ASP A 51 4.20 -2.19 4.06
N GLY A 52 4.03 -0.87 3.97
CA GLY A 52 4.88 0.03 3.20
C GLY A 52 4.70 0.00 1.67
N TYR A 53 3.69 -0.70 1.11
CA TYR A 53 3.45 -0.76 -0.33
C TYR A 53 1.99 -0.49 -0.71
N ILE A 54 1.78 0.47 -1.61
CA ILE A 54 0.48 0.89 -2.10
C ILE A 54 0.42 0.64 -3.61
N SER A 55 -0.65 -0.02 -4.07
CA SER A 55 -1.00 -0.08 -5.49
C SER A 55 -2.26 0.73 -5.73
N ALA A 56 -2.13 1.85 -6.44
CA ALA A 56 -3.22 2.64 -6.97
C ALA A 56 -3.53 2.21 -8.40
N PHE A 57 -4.80 2.29 -8.80
CA PHE A 57 -5.23 1.92 -10.14
C PHE A 57 -6.25 2.89 -10.71
N VAL A 58 -6.09 3.17 -12.01
CA VAL A 58 -6.88 4.14 -12.77
C VAL A 58 -7.46 3.49 -14.02
N ASN A 59 -8.67 3.89 -14.42
CA ASN A 59 -9.39 3.25 -15.53
C ASN A 59 -9.28 4.01 -16.86
N LYS A 60 -8.36 4.97 -16.96
CA LYS A 60 -8.11 5.75 -18.17
C LYS A 60 -6.68 6.22 -18.23
N GLN A 61 -6.25 6.61 -19.43
CA GLN A 61 -4.94 7.24 -19.61
C GLN A 61 -4.92 8.60 -18.89
N LEU A 62 -3.93 8.78 -18.01
CA LEU A 62 -3.71 10.03 -17.28
C LEU A 62 -2.39 10.68 -17.71
N THR A 63 -2.37 12.00 -17.62
CA THR A 63 -1.17 12.82 -17.75
C THR A 63 -0.26 12.69 -16.53
N ASP A 64 0.99 13.13 -16.66
CA ASP A 64 2.02 13.09 -15.60
C ASP A 64 1.56 13.91 -14.39
N ASP A 65 0.99 15.08 -14.66
CA ASP A 65 0.41 15.95 -13.63
C ASP A 65 -0.72 15.26 -12.87
N GLU A 66 -1.64 14.60 -13.59
CA GLU A 66 -2.74 13.84 -12.98
C GLU A 66 -2.23 12.68 -12.11
N LEU A 67 -1.24 11.92 -12.59
CA LEU A 67 -0.61 10.84 -11.82
C LEU A 67 0.11 11.37 -10.58
N SER A 68 0.81 12.50 -10.70
CA SER A 68 1.49 13.15 -9.56
C SER A 68 0.49 13.57 -8.49
N ARG A 69 -0.70 14.07 -8.89
CA ARG A 69 -1.76 14.45 -7.95
C ARG A 69 -2.28 13.25 -7.17
N ILE A 70 -2.44 12.08 -7.81
CA ILE A 70 -2.80 10.83 -7.11
C ILE A 70 -1.73 10.50 -6.05
N PHE A 71 -0.45 10.55 -6.43
CA PHE A 71 0.65 10.27 -5.51
C PHE A 71 0.66 11.20 -4.29
N TYR A 72 0.59 12.52 -4.50
CA TYR A 72 0.60 13.48 -3.40
C TYR A 72 -0.67 13.41 -2.55
N ASN A 73 -1.80 13.04 -3.16
CA ASN A 73 -3.05 12.84 -2.46
C ASN A 73 -3.02 11.59 -1.55
N LEU A 74 -2.37 10.51 -1.98
CA LEU A 74 -2.10 9.33 -1.14
C LEU A 74 -1.16 9.68 0.02
N LYS A 75 -0.04 10.35 -0.26
CA LYS A 75 0.89 10.80 0.78
C LYS A 75 0.15 11.63 1.84
N SER A 76 -0.59 12.66 1.41
CA SER A 76 -1.36 13.53 2.30
C SER A 76 -2.38 12.74 3.11
N TRP A 77 -3.09 11.78 2.49
CA TRP A 77 -4.05 10.93 3.20
C TRP A 77 -3.38 10.11 4.29
N TYR A 78 -2.27 9.44 4.00
CA TYR A 78 -1.58 8.60 4.98
C TYR A 78 -0.99 9.44 6.12
N THR A 79 -0.53 10.67 5.83
CA THR A 79 -0.20 11.64 6.88
C THR A 79 -1.41 11.95 7.78
N THR A 80 -2.60 12.18 7.20
CA THR A 80 -3.81 12.47 8.00
C THR A 80 -4.36 11.27 8.78
N GLN A 81 -3.99 10.06 8.39
CA GLN A 81 -4.34 8.83 9.09
C GLN A 81 -3.32 8.43 10.16
N ASP A 82 -2.33 9.30 10.44
CA ASP A 82 -1.26 9.04 11.41
C ASP A 82 -0.50 7.73 11.13
N LYS A 83 -0.34 7.40 9.84
CA LYS A 83 0.50 6.28 9.41
C LYS A 83 1.97 6.66 9.57
N GLU A 84 2.80 5.65 9.79
CA GLU A 84 4.24 5.80 9.98
C GLU A 84 5.03 5.14 8.85
N GLY A 85 6.35 5.31 8.85
CA GLY A 85 7.27 4.61 7.97
C GLY A 85 7.34 5.13 6.54
N GLY A 86 7.93 4.28 5.69
CA GLY A 86 8.25 4.55 4.30
C GLY A 86 7.32 3.79 3.37
N TRP A 87 6.79 4.48 2.37
CA TRP A 87 5.76 3.95 1.49
C TRP A 87 6.22 3.99 0.05
N PHE A 88 6.08 2.86 -0.65
CA PHE A 88 6.31 2.73 -2.09
C PHE A 88 4.97 2.66 -2.80
N VAL A 89 4.77 3.56 -3.77
CA VAL A 89 3.52 3.70 -4.51
C VAL A 89 3.71 3.22 -5.94
N GLN A 90 2.78 2.40 -6.37
CA GLN A 90 2.66 1.88 -7.71
C GLN A 90 1.35 2.39 -8.30
N ILE A 91 1.39 3.14 -9.40
CA ILE A 91 0.16 3.56 -10.09
C ILE A 91 0.03 2.74 -11.36
N ASN A 92 -0.95 1.86 -11.41
CA ASN A 92 -1.22 0.94 -12.50
C ASN A 92 -2.49 1.33 -13.26
N CYS A 93 -2.67 0.76 -14.44
CA CYS A 93 -3.94 0.83 -15.13
C CYS A 93 -4.86 -0.34 -14.76
N GLY A 94 -6.13 -0.07 -14.43
CA GLY A 94 -7.20 -1.04 -14.24
C GLY A 94 -7.10 -1.87 -12.96
N THR A 95 -6.05 -2.69 -12.84
CA THR A 95 -5.84 -3.63 -11.72
C THR A 95 -4.47 -3.44 -11.08
N PRO A 96 -4.22 -4.03 -9.89
CA PRO A 96 -2.89 -4.01 -9.27
C PRO A 96 -1.76 -4.59 -10.13
N ASP A 97 -2.09 -5.50 -11.05
CA ASP A 97 -1.15 -6.15 -11.97
C ASP A 97 -1.18 -5.57 -13.39
N GLY A 98 -2.01 -4.55 -13.62
CA GLY A 98 -2.12 -3.91 -14.93
C GLY A 98 -0.89 -3.07 -15.28
N PRO A 99 -0.85 -2.52 -16.51
CA PRO A 99 0.31 -1.78 -16.98
C PRO A 99 0.71 -0.65 -16.03
N ARG A 100 2.00 -0.59 -15.69
CA ARG A 100 2.55 0.44 -14.81
C ARG A 100 2.52 1.80 -15.51
N LEU A 101 2.03 2.81 -14.81
CA LEU A 101 1.97 4.19 -15.28
C LEU A 101 3.01 5.08 -14.60
N ALA A 102 3.17 4.91 -13.29
CA ALA A 102 4.13 5.68 -12.50
C ALA A 102 4.54 4.92 -11.25
N ASN A 103 5.70 5.32 -10.70
CA ASN A 103 6.14 4.92 -9.39
C ASN A 103 6.30 6.15 -8.50
N GLY A 104 6.24 5.94 -7.20
CA GLY A 104 6.63 6.96 -6.24
C GLY A 104 7.04 6.35 -4.93
N LYS A 105 7.61 7.18 -4.07
CA LYS A 105 7.91 6.82 -2.69
C LYS A 105 7.81 8.03 -1.79
N PHE A 106 7.31 7.87 -0.57
CA PHE A 106 7.27 8.94 0.42
C PHE A 106 7.61 8.42 1.82
N ALA A 107 8.13 9.31 2.65
CA ALA A 107 8.49 9.04 4.03
C ALA A 107 7.59 9.86 4.95
N LEU A 108 6.95 9.21 5.92
CA LEU A 108 6.13 9.91 6.93
C LEU A 108 6.95 10.26 8.18
N ASP A 109 8.03 9.52 8.44
CA ASP A 109 8.98 9.76 9.52
C ASP A 109 10.45 9.50 9.09
N ASN A 110 11.37 9.58 10.05
CA ASN A 110 12.81 9.36 9.81
C ASN A 110 13.15 7.89 9.51
N LEU A 111 12.42 6.93 10.08
CA LEU A 111 12.61 5.51 9.77
C LEU A 111 12.17 5.24 8.33
N GLY A 112 11.04 5.81 7.91
CA GLY A 112 10.53 5.78 6.56
C GLY A 112 11.46 6.43 5.55
N ALA A 113 12.10 7.54 5.94
CA ALA A 113 13.12 8.17 5.11
C ALA A 113 14.30 7.21 4.87
N ALA A 114 14.75 6.49 5.90
CA ALA A 114 15.78 5.47 5.76
C ALA A 114 15.32 4.29 4.88
N GLN A 115 14.08 3.80 5.06
CA GLN A 115 13.52 2.70 4.27
C GLN A 115 13.40 3.04 2.77
N THR A 116 13.08 4.29 2.45
CA THR A 116 12.86 4.76 1.07
C THR A 116 14.09 5.40 0.43
N GLY A 117 15.15 5.62 1.22
CA GLY A 117 16.35 6.36 0.81
C GLY A 117 16.06 7.83 0.51
N LEU A 118 15.07 8.43 1.17
CA LEU A 118 14.72 9.83 1.04
C LEU A 118 15.48 10.69 2.05
N ALA A 119 15.59 11.99 1.76
CA ALA A 119 16.40 12.92 2.55
C ALA A 119 15.87 13.16 3.99
N GLY A 120 14.60 12.88 4.28
CA GLY A 120 14.02 13.05 5.61
C GLY A 120 12.52 12.80 5.67
N ALA A 121 11.96 12.90 6.88
CA ALA A 121 10.53 12.82 7.11
C ALA A 121 9.76 13.85 6.28
N GLY A 122 8.61 13.47 5.74
CA GLY A 122 7.80 14.30 4.87
C GLY A 122 8.35 14.46 3.45
N ALA A 123 9.48 13.84 3.08
CA ALA A 123 9.96 13.82 1.71
C ALA A 123 9.10 12.92 0.82
N GLY A 124 9.12 13.16 -0.48
CA GLY A 124 8.50 12.28 -1.47
C GLY A 124 9.15 12.46 -2.84
N GLU A 125 9.19 11.38 -3.60
CA GLU A 125 9.72 11.33 -4.96
C GLU A 125 8.69 10.64 -5.86
N PHE A 126 8.42 11.23 -7.02
CA PHE A 126 7.46 10.73 -7.99
C PHE A 126 8.13 10.64 -9.36
N ALA A 127 7.94 9.51 -10.03
CA ALA A 127 8.51 9.23 -11.34
C ALA A 127 7.43 8.63 -12.26
N PRO A 128 6.87 9.40 -13.21
CA PRO A 128 6.06 8.81 -14.27
C PRO A 128 6.95 7.93 -15.16
N LEU A 129 6.36 6.90 -15.78
CA LEU A 129 7.10 6.09 -16.75
C LEU A 129 7.09 6.75 -18.13
N ASP A 130 8.25 6.87 -18.76
CA ASP A 130 8.36 7.47 -20.10
C ASP A 130 7.72 6.58 -21.18
N THR A 131 7.80 5.27 -21.01
CA THR A 131 7.26 4.26 -21.95
C THR A 131 5.98 3.62 -21.42
N ARG A 132 4.99 4.47 -21.09
CA ARG A 132 3.66 4.03 -20.65
C ARG A 132 2.94 3.24 -21.73
N GLN A 133 2.58 1.99 -21.42
CA GLN A 133 1.56 1.30 -22.21
C GLN A 133 0.21 1.99 -22.00
N PRO A 134 -0.64 2.03 -23.03
CA PRO A 134 -1.94 2.67 -22.93
C PRO A 134 -2.85 1.93 -21.95
N CYS A 135 -3.66 2.71 -21.25
CA CYS A 135 -4.76 2.22 -20.45
C CYS A 135 -5.89 1.67 -21.32
N ASN A 136 -5.77 0.40 -21.72
CA ASN A 136 -6.82 -0.30 -22.46
C ASN A 136 -7.70 -1.03 -21.44
N ALA A 137 -8.91 -0.52 -21.23
CA ALA A 137 -9.97 -1.22 -20.50
C ALA A 137 -10.59 -2.32 -21.35
#